data_AF-A0A8K0G4H3-F1
#
_entry.id   AF-A0A8K0G4H3-F1
#
_cell.length_a   1.000
_cell.length_b   1.000
_cell.length_c   1.000
_cell.angle_alpha   90.00
_cell.angle_beta   90.00
_cell.angle_gamma   90.00
#
_symmetry.space_group_name_H-M   'P 1'
#
loop_
_entity.id
_entity.type
_entity.pdbx_description
1 polymer ?
#
loop_
_entity_poly.entity_id
_entity_poly.type
_entity_poly.pdbx_seq_one_letter_code
_entity_poly.pdbx_strand_id
1 'polypeptide(L)'
;MEMNMSNLSKPFIKYMEKNIMELFCLNINLNKILDHINLKCYAKLSEEFITQYSDKVDWLQVSKKDLSEGFIKQHSLKVNWTEISKNQNLSEEFIRNYKDKVKWTQISRNPNLSEDFLMEFKDIIDWSHVHYNRVFSEEFLRFIRKIKDRINWESVSADEYLSEDFIREFKNLINWRLISGRQALSTSFIREFRDFVNWVQISLYQDLPEDFIREFSDVVYWPGISEGQSLSESFIRQFHYRVDWHYITTNQVLSENFLREFRDKIDWYHLTFSQRLSEKFIIEFQDDINWYCIDVHQKLSDEFLRQYGNRIL
;
A
#
# COMPACT_ATOMS: atom_id res chain seq x y z
N MET A 1 52.03 2.88 -17.58
CA MET A 1 51.35 1.62 -17.96
C MET A 1 49.92 1.70 -17.47
N GLU A 2 48.97 1.97 -18.35
CA GLU A 2 47.55 1.90 -17.99
C GLU A 2 47.14 0.43 -17.91
N MET A 3 46.77 -0.03 -16.72
CA MET A 3 46.26 -1.38 -16.52
C MET A 3 44.78 -1.41 -16.94
N ASN A 4 44.47 -2.27 -17.90
CA ASN A 4 43.10 -2.53 -18.36
C ASN A 4 42.39 -3.43 -17.33
N MET A 5 41.34 -2.91 -16.70
CA MET A 5 40.75 -3.48 -15.47
C MET A 5 39.57 -4.43 -15.73
N SER A 6 39.24 -4.72 -16.99
CA SER A 6 38.16 -5.66 -17.35
C SER A 6 38.46 -7.14 -17.03
N ASN A 7 39.67 -7.46 -16.53
CA ASN A 7 40.15 -8.83 -16.31
C ASN A 7 40.40 -9.19 -14.83
N LEU A 8 39.91 -8.41 -13.86
CA LEU A 8 40.12 -8.73 -12.45
C LEU A 8 39.25 -9.92 -12.00
N SER A 9 39.88 -10.88 -11.32
CA SER A 9 39.23 -12.13 -10.88
C SER A 9 38.31 -11.90 -9.66
N LYS A 10 37.23 -12.69 -9.54
CA LYS A 10 36.30 -12.63 -8.38
C LYS A 10 37.01 -12.69 -7.00
N PRO A 11 38.07 -13.50 -6.80
CA PRO A 11 38.84 -13.49 -5.54
C PRO A 11 39.54 -12.16 -5.26
N PHE A 12 40.04 -11.49 -6.30
CA PHE A 12 40.66 -10.17 -6.15
C PHE A 12 39.63 -9.14 -5.73
N ILE A 13 38.42 -9.14 -6.32
CA ILE A 13 37.32 -8.27 -5.90
C ILE A 13 36.99 -8.50 -4.41
N LYS A 14 36.87 -9.77 -3.97
CA LYS A 14 36.61 -10.11 -2.57
C LYS A 14 37.74 -9.69 -1.62
N TYR A 15 38.99 -9.73 -2.07
CA TYR A 15 40.14 -9.20 -1.35
C TYR A 15 40.06 -7.67 -1.23
N MET A 16 39.68 -6.98 -2.32
CA MET A 16 39.49 -5.53 -2.33
C MET A 16 38.39 -5.12 -1.36
N GLU A 17 37.25 -5.82 -1.35
CA GLU A 17 36.14 -5.59 -0.40
C GLU A 17 36.56 -5.76 1.06
N LYS A 18 37.50 -6.67 1.35
CA LYS A 18 38.01 -6.96 2.69
C LYS A 18 39.08 -5.96 3.14
N ASN A 19 39.89 -5.45 2.22
CA ASN A 19 41.10 -4.67 2.51
C ASN A 19 41.06 -3.25 1.94
N ILE A 20 39.86 -2.69 1.75
CA ILE A 20 39.65 -1.31 1.27
C ILE A 20 40.55 -0.32 2.00
N MET A 21 40.72 -0.46 3.32
CA MET A 21 41.58 0.42 4.12
C MET A 21 43.06 0.38 3.70
N GLU A 22 43.60 -0.80 3.40
CA GLU A 22 45.01 -0.96 2.95
C GLU A 22 45.20 -0.41 1.52
N LEU A 23 44.19 -0.60 0.67
CA LEU A 23 44.25 -0.21 -0.75
C LEU A 23 44.20 1.30 -0.95
N PHE A 24 43.48 2.04 -0.09
CA PHE A 24 43.52 3.50 -0.08
C PHE A 24 44.89 4.05 0.34
N CYS A 25 45.57 3.41 1.29
CA CYS A 25 46.92 3.78 1.73
C CYS A 25 48.00 3.56 0.67
N LEU A 26 47.81 2.58 -0.23
CA LEU A 26 48.78 2.23 -1.27
C LEU A 26 48.74 3.14 -2.51
N ASN A 27 47.85 4.14 -2.56
CA ASN A 27 47.70 5.11 -3.65
C ASN A 27 47.54 4.45 -5.05
N ILE A 28 47.01 3.24 -5.08
CA ILE A 28 46.63 2.54 -6.31
C ILE A 28 45.47 3.32 -6.94
N ASN A 29 45.44 3.47 -8.26
CA ASN A 29 44.53 4.35 -9.01
C ASN A 29 43.04 4.16 -8.61
N LEU A 30 42.64 4.93 -7.61
CA LEU A 30 41.42 4.75 -6.82
C LEU A 30 40.15 4.95 -7.64
N ASN A 31 40.20 5.82 -8.64
CA ASN A 31 39.05 6.13 -9.49
C ASN A 31 38.50 4.89 -10.19
N LYS A 32 39.36 3.96 -10.63
CA LYS A 32 38.91 2.69 -11.25
C LYS A 32 38.46 1.62 -10.24
N ILE A 33 38.88 1.74 -8.98
CA ILE A 33 38.51 0.81 -7.90
C ILE A 33 37.13 1.19 -7.35
N LEU A 34 36.89 2.49 -7.17
CA LEU A 34 35.65 3.07 -6.64
C LEU A 34 34.44 2.72 -7.50
N ASP A 35 34.60 2.70 -8.83
CA ASP A 35 33.57 2.24 -9.77
C ASP A 35 33.09 0.80 -9.51
N HIS A 36 33.86 -0.01 -8.78
CA HIS A 36 33.57 -1.42 -8.48
C HIS A 36 33.30 -1.69 -7.00
N ILE A 37 33.36 -0.66 -6.13
CA ILE A 37 32.99 -0.81 -4.72
C ILE A 37 31.46 -0.80 -4.61
N ASN A 38 30.87 -1.95 -4.29
CA ASN A 38 29.43 -2.07 -4.06
C ASN A 38 29.01 -1.41 -2.72
N LEU A 39 27.74 -1.04 -2.60
CA LEU A 39 27.07 -0.46 -1.41
C LEU A 39 27.47 -1.09 -0.07
N LYS A 40 27.66 -2.42 -0.03
CA LYS A 40 28.06 -3.15 1.18
C LYS A 40 29.40 -2.71 1.77
N CYS A 41 30.32 -2.23 0.94
CA CYS A 41 31.63 -1.76 1.39
C CYS A 41 31.56 -0.30 1.86
N TYR A 42 30.80 0.56 1.17
CA TYR A 42 30.56 1.94 1.62
C TYR A 42 29.91 1.99 3.00
N ALA A 43 29.00 1.06 3.31
CA ALA A 43 28.38 0.96 4.63
C ALA A 43 29.39 0.86 5.80
N LYS A 44 30.60 0.32 5.56
CA LYS A 44 31.62 0.10 6.59
C LYS A 44 32.60 1.26 6.80
N LEU A 45 32.61 2.26 5.93
CA LEU A 45 33.51 3.41 6.05
C LEU A 45 33.06 4.34 7.19
N SER A 46 33.99 4.79 8.04
CA SER A 46 33.71 5.77 9.10
C SER A 46 33.68 7.20 8.55
N GLU A 47 33.06 8.12 9.30
CA GLU A 47 32.97 9.54 8.95
C GLU A 47 34.34 10.22 8.91
N GLU A 48 35.25 9.85 9.81
CA GLU A 48 36.64 10.36 9.83
C GLU A 48 37.39 9.95 8.58
N PHE A 49 37.24 8.69 8.17
CA PHE A 49 37.86 8.17 6.95
C PHE A 49 37.33 8.91 5.72
N ILE A 50 36.01 9.05 5.60
CA ILE A 50 35.39 9.76 4.48
C ILE A 50 35.86 11.22 4.45
N THR A 51 36.02 11.85 5.61
CA THR A 51 36.58 13.21 5.72
C THR A 51 38.02 13.28 5.21
N GLN A 52 38.87 12.34 5.62
CA GLN A 52 40.28 12.28 5.20
C GLN A 52 40.42 12.10 3.69
N TYR A 53 39.52 11.33 3.06
CA TYR A 53 39.56 11.01 1.64
C TYR A 53 38.40 11.64 0.85
N SER A 54 37.95 12.82 1.28
CA SER A 54 36.72 13.47 0.79
C SER A 54 36.67 13.76 -0.72
N ASP A 55 37.80 13.79 -1.41
CA ASP A 55 37.90 14.01 -2.87
C ASP A 55 37.89 12.70 -3.67
N LYS A 56 37.94 11.56 -2.98
CA LYS A 56 38.08 10.22 -3.55
C LYS A 56 36.89 9.31 -3.21
N VAL A 57 35.78 9.86 -2.71
CA VAL A 57 34.59 9.08 -2.33
C VAL A 57 33.42 9.43 -3.25
N ASP A 58 32.56 8.44 -3.50
CA ASP A 58 31.27 8.69 -4.15
C ASP A 58 30.30 9.26 -3.11
N TRP A 59 30.04 10.56 -3.21
CA TRP A 59 29.17 11.28 -2.29
C TRP A 59 27.71 10.85 -2.37
N LEU A 60 27.26 10.27 -3.48
CA LEU A 60 25.92 9.68 -3.57
C LEU A 60 25.82 8.44 -2.67
N GLN A 61 26.84 7.57 -2.66
CA GLN A 61 26.88 6.40 -1.78
C GLN A 61 27.08 6.79 -0.33
N VAL A 62 27.92 7.79 -0.06
CA VAL A 62 28.12 8.33 1.30
C VAL A 62 26.79 8.83 1.87
N SER A 63 26.02 9.61 1.10
CA SER A 63 24.78 10.24 1.57
C SER A 63 23.64 9.25 1.85
N LYS A 64 23.78 7.99 1.43
CA LYS A 64 22.84 6.89 1.72
C LYS A 64 23.14 6.18 3.04
N LYS A 65 24.31 6.42 3.64
CA LYS A 65 24.67 5.88 4.96
C LYS A 65 23.91 6.63 6.05
N ASP A 66 23.81 6.03 7.23
CA ASP A 66 23.44 6.78 8.44
C ASP A 66 24.60 7.72 8.80
N LEU A 67 24.35 9.03 8.77
CA LEU A 67 25.35 10.08 8.95
C LEU A 67 24.94 11.02 10.09
N SER A 68 25.91 11.43 10.89
CA SER A 68 25.73 12.45 11.91
C SER A 68 25.46 13.82 11.29
N GLU A 69 24.62 14.62 11.93
CA GLU A 69 24.37 16.00 11.51
C GLU A 69 25.66 16.84 11.47
N GLY A 70 26.59 16.57 12.40
CA GLY A 70 27.91 17.22 12.43
C GLY A 70 28.71 16.96 11.16
N PHE A 71 28.73 15.72 10.68
CA PHE A 71 29.38 15.34 9.44
C PHE A 71 28.70 15.98 8.22
N ILE A 72 27.37 15.94 8.16
CA ILE A 72 26.60 16.56 7.06
C ILE A 72 26.87 18.07 7.02
N LYS A 73 26.93 18.72 8.19
CA LYS A 73 27.27 20.15 8.32
C LYS A 73 28.67 20.45 7.78
N GLN A 74 29.67 19.64 8.16
CA GLN A 74 31.05 19.80 7.69
C GLN A 74 31.15 19.66 6.16
N HIS A 75 30.40 18.73 5.56
CA HIS A 75 30.48 18.40 4.14
C HIS A 75 29.24 18.85 3.33
N SER A 76 28.59 19.91 3.78
CA SER A 76 27.28 20.38 3.26
C SER A 76 27.26 20.77 1.77
N LEU A 77 28.43 20.95 1.15
CA LEU A 77 28.60 21.23 -0.28
C LEU A 77 28.77 19.96 -1.12
N LYS A 78 29.15 18.83 -0.51
CA LYS A 78 29.46 17.58 -1.19
C LYS A 78 28.34 16.55 -1.09
N VAL A 79 27.62 16.53 0.04
CA VAL A 79 26.51 15.57 0.27
C VAL A 79 25.36 15.76 -0.74
N ASN A 80 24.71 14.64 -1.06
CA ASN A 80 23.49 14.63 -1.87
C ASN A 80 22.28 14.88 -0.97
N TRP A 81 21.75 16.11 -1.00
CA TRP A 81 20.63 16.53 -0.16
C TRP A 81 19.33 15.75 -0.37
N THR A 82 19.12 15.15 -1.54
CA THR A 82 17.96 14.27 -1.77
C THR A 82 18.06 13.01 -0.92
N GLU A 83 19.23 12.36 -0.88
CA GLU A 83 19.45 11.17 -0.04
C GLU A 83 19.47 11.54 1.44
N ILE A 84 20.04 12.71 1.79
CA ILE A 84 20.04 13.20 3.16
C ILE A 84 18.60 13.40 3.67
N SER A 85 17.75 14.14 2.94
CA SER A 85 16.38 14.40 3.37
C SER A 85 15.49 13.16 3.39
N LYS A 86 15.80 12.14 2.59
CA LYS A 86 15.01 10.91 2.51
C LYS A 86 15.33 9.92 3.62
N ASN A 87 16.62 9.76 3.94
CA ASN A 87 17.08 8.62 4.73
C ASN A 87 17.59 9.00 6.12
N GLN A 88 17.91 10.28 6.39
CA GLN A 88 18.45 10.69 7.69
C GLN A 88 17.34 11.13 8.64
N ASN A 89 17.50 10.83 9.93
CA ASN A 89 16.66 11.37 11.00
C ASN A 89 17.19 12.75 11.44
N LEU A 90 16.86 13.78 10.67
CA LEU A 90 17.30 15.15 10.92
C LEU A 90 16.45 15.83 12.00
N SER A 91 17.11 16.53 12.92
CA SER A 91 16.49 17.42 13.88
C SER A 91 15.90 18.65 13.20
N GLU A 92 14.87 19.23 13.83
CA GLU A 92 14.24 20.45 13.33
C GLU A 92 15.21 21.63 13.26
N GLU A 93 16.13 21.76 14.23
CA GLU A 93 17.16 22.81 14.22
C GLU A 93 18.08 22.65 13.00
N PHE A 94 18.48 21.42 12.69
CA PHE A 94 19.28 21.15 11.50
C PHE A 94 18.52 21.51 10.22
N ILE A 95 17.24 21.13 10.13
CA ILE A 95 16.40 21.45 8.97
C ILE A 95 16.25 22.97 8.81
N ARG A 96 16.04 23.73 9.90
CA ARG A 96 15.99 25.21 9.88
C ARG A 96 17.24 25.80 9.26
N ASN A 97 18.42 25.32 9.69
CA ASN A 97 19.71 25.80 9.22
C ASN A 97 19.99 25.48 7.74
N TYR A 98 19.32 24.46 7.19
CA TYR A 98 19.52 23.99 5.82
C TYR A 98 18.24 23.98 4.97
N LYS A 99 17.27 24.83 5.31
CA LYS A 99 15.95 24.91 4.68
C LYS A 99 15.99 25.06 3.15
N ASP A 100 17.02 25.72 2.61
CA ASP A 100 17.17 25.97 1.17
C ASP A 100 17.82 24.78 0.43
N LYS A 101 18.36 23.80 1.16
CA LYS A 101 19.04 22.62 0.60
C LYS A 101 18.21 21.34 0.72
N VAL A 102 17.51 21.16 1.84
CA VAL A 102 16.70 19.96 2.10
C VAL A 102 15.59 19.79 1.06
N LYS A 103 15.18 18.55 0.83
CA LYS A 103 14.01 18.24 -0.01
C LYS A 103 12.75 18.19 0.85
N TRP A 104 11.99 19.28 0.81
CA TRP A 104 10.76 19.45 1.60
C TRP A 104 9.71 18.35 1.38
N THR A 105 9.61 17.78 0.18
CA THR A 105 8.74 16.63 -0.08
C THR A 105 9.12 15.38 0.73
N GLN A 106 10.39 15.23 1.10
CA GLN A 106 10.84 14.15 1.99
C GLN A 106 10.70 14.54 3.46
N ILE A 107 11.08 15.77 3.81
CA ILE A 107 10.96 16.29 5.18
C ILE A 107 9.51 16.23 5.68
N SER A 108 8.54 16.62 4.83
CA SER A 108 7.12 16.67 5.20
C SER A 108 6.50 15.30 5.51
N ARG A 109 7.17 14.21 5.12
CA ARG A 109 6.75 12.83 5.43
C ARG A 109 7.23 12.35 6.80
N ASN A 110 8.07 13.12 7.49
CA ASN A 110 8.56 12.75 8.81
C ASN A 110 7.43 12.92 9.85
N PRO A 111 6.93 11.84 10.48
CA PRO A 111 5.84 11.92 11.45
C PRO A 111 6.24 12.58 12.78
N ASN A 112 7.52 12.88 13.00
CA ASN A 112 8.02 13.45 14.25
C ASN A 112 8.22 14.99 14.23
N LEU A 113 7.88 15.68 13.13
CA LEU A 113 7.91 17.15 13.12
C LEU A 113 6.85 17.72 14.07
N SER A 114 7.24 18.65 14.94
CA SER A 114 6.36 19.37 15.85
C SER A 114 5.37 20.26 15.11
N GLU A 115 4.25 20.55 15.77
CA GLU A 115 3.23 21.48 15.26
C GLU A 115 3.81 22.88 15.04
N ASP A 116 4.66 23.36 15.96
CA ASP A 116 5.36 24.66 15.85
C ASP A 116 6.22 24.74 14.59
N PHE A 117 6.97 23.68 14.30
CA PHE A 117 7.79 23.59 13.09
C PHE A 117 6.92 23.63 11.82
N LEU A 118 5.82 22.90 11.80
CA LEU A 118 4.89 22.90 10.68
C LEU A 118 4.23 24.28 10.47
N MET A 119 3.88 24.98 11.55
CA MET A 119 3.35 26.35 11.50
C MET A 119 4.38 27.36 10.97
N GLU A 120 5.64 27.20 11.36
CA GLU A 120 6.78 28.00 10.89
C GLU A 120 6.96 27.86 9.37
N PHE A 121 6.98 26.61 8.87
CA PHE A 121 7.27 26.28 7.46
C PHE A 121 6.04 25.99 6.60
N LYS A 122 4.88 26.49 7.00
CA LYS A 122 3.57 26.25 6.37
C LYS A 122 3.49 26.50 4.85
N ASP A 123 4.34 27.37 4.34
CA ASP A 123 4.36 27.79 2.94
C ASP A 123 5.26 26.90 2.06
N ILE A 124 6.02 25.98 2.67
CA ILE A 124 7.00 25.10 2.00
C ILE A 124 6.73 23.62 2.32
N ILE A 125 6.13 23.32 3.47
CA ILE A 125 5.69 21.97 3.84
C ILE A 125 4.68 21.45 2.83
N ASP A 126 4.87 20.19 2.44
CA ASP A 126 3.89 19.43 1.69
C ASP A 126 2.84 18.86 2.65
N TRP A 127 1.67 19.50 2.67
CA TRP A 127 0.56 19.16 3.56
C TRP A 127 -0.06 17.79 3.28
N SER A 128 0.26 17.14 2.16
CA SER A 128 -0.31 15.84 1.80
C SER A 128 0.02 14.73 2.80
N HIS A 129 1.14 14.84 3.53
CA HIS A 129 1.66 13.75 4.38
C HIS A 129 1.79 14.10 5.87
N VAL A 130 1.34 15.30 6.26
CA VAL A 130 1.54 15.83 7.61
C VAL A 130 0.70 15.10 8.67
N HIS A 131 -0.40 14.47 8.28
CA HIS A 131 -1.40 13.90 9.19
C HIS A 131 -1.19 12.41 9.50
N TYR A 132 -0.25 11.76 8.81
CA TYR A 132 0.04 10.34 8.98
C TYR A 132 0.40 10.01 10.44
N ASN A 133 -0.44 9.21 11.10
CA ASN A 133 -0.29 8.75 12.49
C ASN A 133 -0.14 9.87 13.53
N ARG A 134 -0.87 10.98 13.38
CA ARG A 134 -0.85 12.09 14.34
C ARG A 134 -2.22 12.42 14.91
N VAL A 135 -2.24 12.71 16.20
CA VAL A 135 -3.35 13.43 16.85
C VAL A 135 -2.91 14.88 16.96
N PHE A 136 -3.65 15.78 16.32
CA PHE A 136 -3.34 17.21 16.35
C PHE A 136 -3.96 17.89 17.56
N SER A 137 -3.27 18.88 18.11
CA SER A 137 -3.84 19.78 19.11
C SER A 137 -4.95 20.65 18.51
N GLU A 138 -5.87 21.11 19.35
CA GLU A 138 -6.90 22.07 18.95
C GLU A 138 -6.30 23.38 18.41
N GLU A 139 -5.14 23.79 18.93
CA GLU A 139 -4.43 24.95 18.41
C GLU A 139 -3.97 24.72 16.97
N PHE A 140 -3.41 23.54 16.69
CA PHE A 140 -2.97 23.20 15.35
C PHE A 140 -4.14 23.01 14.38
N LEU A 141 -5.25 22.41 14.82
CA LEU A 141 -6.48 22.35 14.01
C LEU A 141 -7.00 23.76 13.67
N ARG A 142 -7.00 24.69 14.64
CA ARG A 142 -7.33 26.11 14.38
C ARG A 142 -6.37 26.75 13.40
N PHE A 143 -5.09 26.38 13.44
CA PHE A 143 -4.12 26.83 12.46
C PHE A 143 -4.43 26.28 11.06
N ILE A 144 -4.68 24.97 10.91
CA ILE A 144 -5.09 24.35 9.63
C ILE A 144 -6.33 25.06 9.08
N ARG A 145 -7.33 25.39 9.91
CA ARG A 145 -8.51 26.17 9.49
C ARG A 145 -8.15 27.51 8.85
N LYS A 146 -7.12 28.20 9.34
CA LYS A 146 -6.67 29.49 8.81
C LYS A 146 -5.94 29.37 7.47
N ILE A 147 -5.23 28.26 7.25
CA ILE A 147 -4.44 28.04 6.03
C ILE A 147 -5.12 27.09 5.04
N LYS A 148 -6.36 26.66 5.30
CA LYS A 148 -7.08 25.65 4.53
C LYS A 148 -7.08 25.89 3.01
N ASP A 149 -7.09 27.15 2.58
CA ASP A 149 -7.14 27.52 1.16
C ASP A 149 -5.78 27.32 0.45
N ARG A 150 -4.71 27.06 1.21
CA ARG A 150 -3.36 26.73 0.71
C ARG A 150 -3.09 25.23 0.71
N ILE A 151 -3.99 24.43 1.29
CA ILE A 151 -3.82 22.99 1.42
C ILE A 151 -4.46 22.30 0.21
N ASN A 152 -3.71 21.40 -0.43
CA ASN A 152 -4.26 20.52 -1.45
C ASN A 152 -5.07 19.39 -0.79
N TRP A 153 -6.37 19.63 -0.59
CA TRP A 153 -7.27 18.67 0.04
C TRP A 153 -7.48 17.39 -0.76
N GLU A 154 -7.29 17.42 -2.08
CA GLU A 154 -7.30 16.19 -2.89
C GLU A 154 -6.15 15.27 -2.49
N SER A 155 -4.94 15.83 -2.35
CA SER A 155 -3.78 15.08 -1.88
C SER A 155 -3.92 14.61 -0.44
N VAL A 156 -4.47 15.44 0.45
CA VAL A 156 -4.80 15.02 1.83
C VAL A 156 -5.78 13.85 1.81
N SER A 157 -6.85 13.93 1.00
CA SER A 157 -7.87 12.87 0.92
C SER A 157 -7.37 11.58 0.26
N ALA A 158 -6.29 11.66 -0.52
CA ALA A 158 -5.66 10.53 -1.17
C ALA A 158 -4.67 9.77 -0.27
N ASP A 159 -4.26 10.36 0.85
CA ASP A 159 -3.42 9.71 1.85
C ASP A 159 -4.14 8.49 2.44
N GLU A 160 -3.37 7.54 2.96
CA GLU A 160 -3.83 6.22 3.36
C GLU A 160 -4.36 6.21 4.81
N TYR A 161 -4.02 7.19 5.64
CA TYR A 161 -4.35 7.16 7.08
C TYR A 161 -4.79 8.51 7.64
N LEU A 162 -6.07 8.84 7.44
CA LEU A 162 -6.77 9.94 8.10
C LEU A 162 -7.64 9.42 9.24
N SER A 163 -7.56 10.04 10.42
CA SER A 163 -8.46 9.71 11.53
C SER A 163 -9.89 10.20 11.25
N GLU A 164 -10.89 9.47 11.74
CA GLU A 164 -12.30 9.87 11.63
C GLU A 164 -12.57 11.25 12.24
N ASP A 165 -11.87 11.62 13.33
CA ASP A 165 -11.99 12.95 13.93
C ASP A 165 -11.50 14.07 13.01
N PHE A 166 -10.38 13.84 12.31
CA PHE A 166 -9.88 14.78 11.31
C PHE A 166 -10.84 14.89 10.12
N ILE A 167 -11.35 13.76 9.63
CA ILE A 167 -12.32 13.71 8.52
C ILE A 167 -13.59 14.47 8.93
N ARG A 168 -14.09 14.26 10.15
CA ARG A 168 -15.26 14.96 10.72
C ARG A 168 -15.04 16.47 10.77
N GLU A 169 -13.87 16.89 11.25
CA GLU A 169 -13.48 18.30 11.35
C GLU A 169 -13.43 19.00 9.98
N PHE A 170 -12.86 18.35 8.96
CA PHE A 170 -12.64 18.94 7.63
C PHE A 170 -13.57 18.41 6.55
N LYS A 171 -14.74 17.86 6.94
CA LYS A 171 -15.73 17.21 6.06
C LYS A 171 -16.12 17.97 4.79
N ASN A 172 -16.06 19.29 4.82
CA ASN A 172 -16.48 20.15 3.70
C ASN A 172 -15.35 20.44 2.70
N LEU A 173 -14.13 19.99 2.98
CA LEU A 173 -12.93 20.27 2.18
C LEU A 173 -12.36 19.00 1.53
N ILE A 174 -12.57 17.86 2.17
CA ILE A 174 -12.09 16.56 1.70
C ILE A 174 -12.88 16.01 0.51
N ASN A 175 -12.23 15.14 -0.26
CA ASN A 175 -12.86 14.37 -1.32
C ASN A 175 -13.45 13.07 -0.75
N TRP A 176 -14.76 13.07 -0.54
CA TRP A 176 -15.49 11.92 0.01
C TRP A 176 -15.39 10.64 -0.81
N ARG A 177 -15.19 10.72 -2.13
CA ARG A 177 -14.97 9.52 -2.95
C ARG A 177 -13.65 8.84 -2.57
N LEU A 178 -12.58 9.61 -2.39
CA LEU A 178 -11.29 9.06 -1.96
C LEU A 178 -11.38 8.55 -0.53
N ILE A 179 -12.01 9.31 0.38
CA ILE A 179 -12.17 8.91 1.77
C ILE A 179 -12.92 7.58 1.90
N SER A 180 -14.07 7.44 1.23
CA SER A 180 -14.90 6.23 1.29
C SER A 180 -14.22 4.98 0.76
N GLY A 181 -13.26 5.09 -0.16
CA GLY A 181 -12.59 3.95 -0.78
C GLY A 181 -11.21 3.61 -0.21
N ARG A 182 -10.56 4.57 0.47
CA ARG A 182 -9.16 4.42 0.92
C ARG A 182 -9.02 4.30 2.43
N GLN A 183 -9.92 4.91 3.20
CA GLN A 183 -9.84 4.90 4.66
C GLN A 183 -10.57 3.67 5.21
N ALA A 184 -10.10 3.12 6.33
CA ALA A 184 -10.87 2.17 7.12
C ALA A 184 -11.88 2.93 7.98
N LEU A 185 -13.16 2.91 7.58
CA LEU A 185 -14.23 3.68 8.25
C LEU A 185 -15.10 2.76 9.10
N SER A 186 -15.40 3.18 10.33
CA SER A 186 -16.34 2.49 11.19
C SER A 186 -17.77 2.62 10.68
N THR A 187 -18.61 1.61 10.94
CA THR A 187 -20.03 1.67 10.54
C THR A 187 -20.78 2.81 11.23
N SER A 188 -20.40 3.19 12.47
CA SER A 188 -20.92 4.38 13.13
C SER A 188 -20.60 5.66 12.39
N PHE A 189 -19.37 5.79 11.87
CA PHE A 189 -18.97 6.95 11.10
C PHE A 189 -19.68 7.02 9.76
N ILE A 190 -19.80 5.88 9.06
CA ILE A 190 -20.54 5.81 7.80
C ILE A 190 -22.02 6.18 8.03
N ARG A 191 -22.64 5.76 9.15
CA ARG A 191 -24.00 6.21 9.54
C ARG A 191 -24.08 7.72 9.73
N GLU A 192 -23.14 8.29 10.48
CA GLU A 192 -23.06 9.73 10.75
C GLU A 192 -22.96 10.54 9.44
N PHE A 193 -22.16 10.06 8.48
CA PHE A 193 -21.85 10.72 7.21
C PHE A 193 -22.54 10.10 5.99
N ARG A 194 -23.67 9.42 6.18
CA ARG A 194 -24.44 8.71 5.14
C ARG A 194 -24.77 9.54 3.90
N ASP A 195 -24.94 10.85 4.07
CA ASP A 195 -25.28 11.79 2.98
C ASP A 195 -24.04 12.34 2.24
N PHE A 196 -22.83 12.05 2.74
CA PHE A 196 -21.56 12.49 2.18
C PHE A 196 -20.77 11.34 1.53
N VAL A 197 -20.78 10.16 2.16
CA VAL A 197 -19.99 9.01 1.71
C VAL A 197 -20.36 8.59 0.30
N ASN A 198 -19.37 8.09 -0.45
CA ASN A 198 -19.62 7.48 -1.74
C ASN A 198 -20.01 6.01 -1.56
N TRP A 199 -21.31 5.70 -1.65
CA TRP A 199 -21.85 4.36 -1.42
C TRP A 199 -21.28 3.26 -2.33
N VAL A 200 -20.87 3.60 -3.56
CA VAL A 200 -20.19 2.66 -4.46
C VAL A 200 -18.84 2.28 -3.87
N GLN A 201 -18.04 3.25 -3.42
CA GLN A 201 -16.75 3.00 -2.78
C GLN A 201 -16.91 2.26 -1.45
N ILE A 202 -17.90 2.64 -0.63
CA ILE A 202 -18.21 1.96 0.63
C ILE A 202 -18.50 0.48 0.40
N SER A 203 -19.35 0.17 -0.58
CA SER A 203 -19.78 -1.21 -0.85
C SER A 203 -18.67 -2.09 -1.42
N LEU A 204 -17.73 -1.50 -2.17
CA LEU A 204 -16.61 -2.22 -2.80
C LEU A 204 -15.43 -2.46 -1.85
N TYR A 205 -15.16 -1.54 -0.92
CA TYR A 205 -13.89 -1.52 -0.20
C TYR A 205 -14.01 -1.60 1.33
N GLN A 206 -15.19 -1.38 1.91
CA GLN A 206 -15.38 -1.51 3.35
C GLN A 206 -15.89 -2.91 3.69
N ASP A 207 -15.52 -3.41 4.87
CA ASP A 207 -16.12 -4.60 5.47
C ASP A 207 -17.42 -4.21 6.16
N LEU A 208 -18.54 -4.71 5.65
CA LEU A 208 -19.88 -4.26 6.03
C LEU A 208 -20.68 -5.43 6.65
N PRO A 209 -21.00 -5.36 7.95
CA PRO A 209 -21.89 -6.32 8.59
C PRO A 209 -23.26 -6.37 7.92
N GLU A 210 -23.86 -7.56 7.87
CA GLU A 210 -25.16 -7.75 7.22
C GLU A 210 -26.25 -6.81 7.74
N ASP A 211 -26.36 -6.60 9.05
CA ASP A 211 -27.35 -5.72 9.67
C ASP A 211 -27.21 -4.27 9.19
N PHE A 212 -25.97 -3.79 9.03
CA PHE A 212 -25.68 -2.51 8.40
C PHE A 212 -26.15 -2.47 6.94
N ILE A 213 -25.89 -3.54 6.17
CA ILE A 213 -26.36 -3.61 4.78
C ILE A 213 -27.90 -3.63 4.72
N ARG A 214 -28.58 -4.28 5.67
CA ARG A 214 -30.05 -4.25 5.77
C ARG A 214 -30.55 -2.84 6.00
N GLU A 215 -29.93 -2.12 6.93
CA GLU A 215 -30.24 -0.73 7.27
C GLU A 215 -30.12 0.20 6.04
N PHE A 216 -29.07 0.04 5.24
CA PHE A 216 -28.77 0.88 4.07
C PHE A 216 -29.09 0.22 2.72
N SER A 217 -29.98 -0.76 2.71
CA SER A 217 -30.25 -1.61 1.55
C SER A 217 -30.66 -0.84 0.29
N ASP A 218 -31.27 0.34 0.45
CA ASP A 218 -31.72 1.22 -0.65
C ASP A 218 -30.62 2.06 -1.30
N VAL A 219 -29.45 2.18 -0.67
CA VAL A 219 -28.35 3.05 -1.15
C VAL A 219 -27.05 2.30 -1.42
N VAL A 220 -26.85 1.13 -0.80
CA VAL A 220 -25.66 0.31 -1.08
C VAL A 220 -25.60 -0.12 -2.55
N TYR A 221 -24.38 -0.26 -3.05
CA TYR A 221 -24.13 -0.73 -4.40
C TYR A 221 -24.06 -2.27 -4.41
N TRP A 222 -25.19 -2.88 -4.77
CA TRP A 222 -25.41 -4.33 -4.69
C TRP A 222 -24.39 -5.21 -5.42
N PRO A 223 -23.87 -4.86 -6.62
CA PRO A 223 -22.81 -5.64 -7.23
C PRO A 223 -21.55 -5.69 -6.35
N GLY A 224 -21.17 -4.56 -5.75
CA GLY A 224 -20.04 -4.52 -4.81
C GLY A 224 -20.30 -5.30 -3.52
N ILE A 225 -21.53 -5.24 -2.99
CA ILE A 225 -21.93 -6.07 -1.84
C ILE A 225 -21.82 -7.57 -2.18
N SER A 226 -22.29 -7.96 -3.36
CA SER A 226 -22.33 -9.38 -3.78
C SER A 226 -20.93 -9.92 -4.07
N GLU A 227 -20.06 -9.06 -4.62
CA GLU A 227 -18.66 -9.39 -4.95
C GLU A 227 -17.79 -9.48 -3.70
N GLY A 228 -17.89 -8.50 -2.79
CA GLY A 228 -16.89 -8.30 -1.72
C GLY A 228 -17.26 -8.83 -0.34
N GLN A 229 -18.56 -8.99 -0.03
CA GLN A 229 -19.00 -9.32 1.33
C GLN A 229 -19.20 -10.82 1.51
N SER A 230 -18.96 -11.34 2.72
CA SER A 230 -19.36 -12.70 3.09
C SER A 230 -20.81 -12.69 3.57
N LEU A 231 -21.73 -13.24 2.76
CA LEU A 231 -23.17 -13.16 2.99
C LEU A 231 -23.74 -14.52 3.37
N SER A 232 -24.56 -14.54 4.42
CA SER A 232 -25.33 -15.73 4.79
C SER A 232 -26.43 -16.00 3.77
N GLU A 233 -26.77 -17.26 3.57
CA GLU A 233 -27.88 -17.63 2.71
C GLU A 233 -29.22 -17.00 3.16
N SER A 234 -29.40 -16.77 4.46
CA SER A 234 -30.61 -16.12 5.00
C SER A 234 -30.72 -14.66 4.53
N PHE A 235 -29.58 -13.96 4.47
CA PHE A 235 -29.48 -12.62 3.92
C PHE A 235 -29.75 -12.62 2.42
N ILE A 236 -29.12 -13.54 1.70
CA ILE A 236 -29.29 -13.65 0.25
C ILE A 236 -30.76 -13.95 -0.09
N ARG A 237 -31.44 -14.85 0.64
CA ARG A 237 -32.90 -15.08 0.50
C ARG A 237 -33.70 -13.79 0.64
N GLN A 238 -33.39 -12.98 1.65
CA GLN A 238 -34.10 -11.72 1.86
C GLN A 238 -33.90 -10.73 0.70
N PHE A 239 -32.69 -10.64 0.15
CA PHE A 239 -32.33 -9.66 -0.90
C PHE A 239 -32.09 -10.28 -2.28
N HIS A 240 -32.70 -11.44 -2.52
CA HIS A 240 -32.51 -12.29 -3.71
C HIS A 240 -32.85 -11.60 -5.06
N TYR A 241 -33.51 -10.43 -5.00
CA TYR A 241 -33.88 -9.60 -6.16
C TYR A 241 -32.92 -8.41 -6.38
N ARG A 242 -32.01 -8.12 -5.43
CA ARG A 242 -31.03 -7.05 -5.51
C ARG A 242 -29.60 -7.55 -5.69
N VAL A 243 -29.27 -8.70 -5.11
CA VAL A 243 -27.94 -9.31 -5.23
C VAL A 243 -27.61 -9.65 -6.68
N ASP A 244 -26.32 -9.60 -7.00
CA ASP A 244 -25.80 -10.04 -8.28
C ASP A 244 -25.49 -11.53 -8.21
N TRP A 245 -26.27 -12.32 -8.96
CA TRP A 245 -26.20 -13.78 -8.91
C TRP A 245 -24.91 -14.37 -9.47
N HIS A 246 -24.24 -13.66 -10.38
CA HIS A 246 -22.93 -14.08 -10.85
C HIS A 246 -21.96 -14.12 -9.67
N TYR A 247 -21.84 -12.99 -8.96
CA TYR A 247 -20.95 -12.87 -7.80
C TYR A 247 -21.37 -13.73 -6.60
N ILE A 248 -22.67 -13.84 -6.33
CA ILE A 248 -23.17 -14.74 -5.28
C ILE A 248 -22.75 -16.18 -5.56
N THR A 249 -22.88 -16.62 -6.81
CA THR A 249 -22.54 -17.99 -7.20
C THR A 249 -21.03 -18.25 -7.12
N THR A 250 -20.23 -17.26 -7.54
CA THR A 250 -18.78 -17.42 -7.66
C THR A 250 -18.03 -17.27 -6.34
N ASN A 251 -18.52 -16.39 -5.44
CA ASN A 251 -17.76 -15.93 -4.29
C ASN A 251 -18.28 -16.46 -2.95
N GLN A 252 -19.53 -16.95 -2.89
CA GLN A 252 -20.14 -17.47 -1.66
C GLN A 252 -20.05 -19.00 -1.59
N VAL A 253 -20.00 -19.52 -0.36
CA VAL A 253 -20.16 -20.96 -0.11
C VAL A 253 -21.64 -21.24 0.14
N LEU A 254 -22.32 -21.86 -0.83
CA LEU A 254 -23.76 -22.10 -0.80
C LEU A 254 -24.03 -23.59 -0.56
N SER A 255 -25.09 -23.88 0.19
CA SER A 255 -25.59 -25.26 0.33
C SER A 255 -26.33 -25.69 -0.92
N GLU A 256 -26.29 -26.98 -1.22
CA GLU A 256 -27.06 -27.56 -2.32
C GLU A 256 -28.57 -27.31 -2.20
N ASN A 257 -29.11 -27.25 -0.97
CA ASN A 257 -30.52 -26.93 -0.76
C ASN A 257 -30.84 -25.49 -1.20
N PHE A 258 -29.93 -24.55 -0.93
CA PHE A 258 -30.06 -23.18 -1.41
C PHE A 258 -29.96 -23.10 -2.93
N LEU A 259 -29.00 -23.81 -3.52
CA LEU A 259 -28.85 -23.87 -4.98
C LEU A 259 -30.11 -24.44 -5.66
N ARG A 260 -30.75 -25.45 -5.07
CA ARG A 260 -32.04 -25.98 -5.54
C ARG A 260 -33.14 -24.94 -5.49
N GLU A 261 -33.22 -24.19 -4.39
CA GLU A 261 -34.22 -23.14 -4.18
C GLU A 261 -34.13 -22.04 -5.24
N PHE A 262 -32.90 -21.65 -5.62
CA PHE A 262 -32.65 -20.55 -6.57
C PHE A 262 -32.13 -20.99 -7.93
N ARG A 263 -32.34 -22.26 -8.32
CA ARG A 263 -31.85 -22.86 -9.58
C ARG A 263 -32.01 -22.00 -10.83
N ASP A 264 -33.09 -21.25 -10.93
CA ASP A 264 -33.39 -20.42 -12.11
C ASP A 264 -32.59 -19.09 -12.16
N LYS A 265 -31.86 -18.76 -11.08
CA LYS A 265 -31.04 -17.54 -10.96
C LYS A 265 -29.55 -17.81 -10.88
N ILE A 266 -29.16 -19.03 -10.55
CA ILE A 266 -27.76 -19.42 -10.38
C ILE A 266 -27.02 -19.34 -11.72
N ASP A 267 -25.79 -18.83 -11.67
CA ASP A 267 -24.86 -18.91 -12.78
C ASP A 267 -24.24 -20.31 -12.85
N TRP A 268 -24.93 -21.23 -13.52
CA TRP A 268 -24.55 -22.64 -13.61
C TRP A 268 -23.16 -22.88 -14.17
N TYR A 269 -22.71 -22.01 -15.08
CA TYR A 269 -21.37 -22.12 -15.65
C TYR A 269 -20.31 -21.92 -14.56
N HIS A 270 -20.42 -20.83 -13.79
CA HIS A 270 -19.43 -20.50 -12.77
C HIS A 270 -19.58 -21.31 -11.48
N LEU A 271 -20.79 -21.77 -11.14
CA LEU A 271 -21.06 -22.63 -9.98
C LEU A 271 -20.09 -23.81 -9.90
N THR A 272 -19.89 -24.47 -11.05
CA THR A 272 -19.14 -25.73 -11.16
C THR A 272 -17.65 -25.57 -10.91
N PHE A 273 -17.10 -24.37 -11.11
CA PHE A 273 -15.73 -24.00 -10.76
C PHE A 273 -15.61 -23.58 -9.30
N SER A 274 -16.60 -22.85 -8.79
CA SER A 274 -16.51 -22.16 -7.50
C SER A 274 -16.91 -23.03 -6.31
N GLN A 275 -17.73 -24.07 -6.49
CA GLN A 275 -18.28 -24.86 -5.40
C GLN A 275 -17.98 -26.35 -5.53
N ARG A 276 -17.84 -27.02 -4.39
CA ARG A 276 -17.75 -28.48 -4.35
C ARG A 276 -19.15 -29.08 -4.29
N LEU A 277 -19.54 -29.78 -5.33
CA LEU A 277 -20.87 -30.37 -5.47
C LEU A 277 -20.83 -31.87 -5.19
N SER A 278 -21.90 -32.39 -4.60
CA SER A 278 -22.08 -33.83 -4.48
C SER A 278 -22.45 -34.43 -5.83
N GLU A 279 -22.03 -35.67 -6.06
CA GLU A 279 -22.39 -36.43 -7.27
C GLU A 279 -23.91 -36.51 -7.47
N LYS A 280 -24.68 -36.62 -6.37
CA LYS A 280 -26.15 -36.63 -6.44
C LYS A 280 -26.69 -35.32 -6.99
N PHE A 281 -26.13 -34.19 -6.56
CA PHE A 281 -26.51 -32.87 -7.07
C PHE A 281 -26.15 -32.71 -8.55
N ILE A 282 -24.95 -33.15 -8.94
CA ILE A 282 -24.49 -33.11 -10.33
C ILE A 282 -25.43 -33.92 -11.23
N ILE A 283 -25.84 -35.11 -10.80
CA ILE A 283 -26.79 -35.96 -11.55
C ILE A 283 -28.16 -35.28 -11.68
N GLU A 284 -28.63 -34.65 -10.61
CA GLU A 284 -29.93 -33.99 -10.60
C GLU A 284 -30.00 -32.80 -11.59
N PHE A 285 -28.93 -32.02 -11.69
CA PHE A 285 -28.83 -30.84 -12.58
C PHE A 285 -27.91 -31.08 -13.78
N GLN A 286 -27.85 -32.32 -14.26
CA GLN A 286 -26.95 -32.75 -15.32
C GLN A 286 -27.10 -31.99 -16.65
N ASP A 287 -28.26 -31.38 -16.91
CA ASP A 287 -28.52 -30.68 -18.16
C ASP A 287 -28.18 -29.18 -18.08
N ASP A 288 -28.04 -28.63 -16.86
CA ASP A 288 -27.71 -27.23 -16.62
C ASP A 288 -26.21 -27.02 -16.36
N ILE A 289 -25.56 -28.04 -15.81
CA ILE A 289 -24.15 -28.01 -15.38
C ILE A 289 -23.17 -28.15 -16.56
N ASN A 290 -22.06 -27.40 -16.50
CA ASN A 290 -20.95 -27.55 -17.43
C ASN A 290 -20.09 -28.78 -17.07
N TRP A 291 -20.28 -29.86 -17.82
CA TRP A 291 -19.56 -31.13 -17.61
C TRP A 291 -18.04 -31.05 -17.78
N TYR A 292 -17.54 -30.17 -18.65
CA TYR A 292 -16.10 -29.95 -18.79
C TYR A 292 -15.50 -29.41 -17.48
N CYS A 293 -16.19 -28.45 -16.85
CA CYS A 293 -15.76 -27.91 -15.57
C CYS A 293 -15.86 -28.93 -14.43
N ILE A 294 -16.86 -29.83 -14.48
CA ILE A 294 -16.99 -30.92 -13.52
C ILE A 294 -15.77 -31.86 -13.55
N ASP A 295 -15.26 -32.22 -14.74
CA ASP A 295 -14.05 -33.05 -14.87
C ASP A 295 -12.86 -32.44 -14.15
N VAL A 296 -12.62 -31.16 -14.45
CA VAL A 296 -11.39 -30.48 -14.08
C VAL A 296 -11.38 -30.10 -12.59
N HIS A 297 -12.55 -29.81 -12.02
CA HIS A 297 -12.65 -29.14 -10.71
C HIS A 297 -13.31 -29.98 -9.61
N GLN A 298 -14.05 -31.05 -9.95
CA GLN A 298 -14.72 -31.88 -8.94
C GLN A 298 -13.93 -33.16 -8.66
N LYS A 299 -13.90 -33.57 -7.40
CA LYS A 299 -13.36 -34.87 -7.01
C LYS A 299 -14.47 -35.91 -7.07
N LEU A 300 -14.50 -36.69 -8.14
CA LEU A 300 -15.51 -37.71 -8.43
C LEU A 300 -15.01 -39.11 -8.07
N SER A 301 -15.95 -40.00 -7.78
CA SER A 301 -15.70 -41.42 -7.52
C SER A 301 -15.52 -42.20 -8.84
N ASP A 302 -14.80 -43.32 -8.77
CA ASP A 302 -14.60 -44.19 -9.93
C ASP A 302 -15.92 -44.73 -10.49
N GLU A 303 -16.91 -44.96 -9.63
CA GLU A 303 -18.25 -45.40 -10.04
C GLU A 303 -18.94 -44.32 -10.88
N PHE A 304 -18.89 -43.07 -10.43
CA PHE A 304 -19.43 -41.93 -11.16
C PHE A 304 -18.75 -41.75 -12.52
N LEU A 305 -17.42 -41.82 -12.57
CA LEU A 305 -16.66 -41.70 -13.81
C LEU A 305 -16.94 -42.84 -14.79
N ARG A 306 -17.18 -44.07 -14.31
CA ARG A 306 -17.59 -45.18 -15.18
C ARG A 306 -18.96 -44.96 -15.81
N GLN A 307 -19.87 -44.33 -15.08
CA GLN A 307 -21.24 -44.12 -15.55
C GLN A 307 -21.38 -42.87 -16.44
N TYR A 308 -20.68 -41.79 -16.13
CA TYR A 308 -20.84 -40.49 -16.79
C TYR A 308 -19.61 -40.02 -17.56
N GLY A 309 -18.53 -40.80 -17.63
CA GLY A 309 -17.26 -40.39 -18.25
C GLY A 309 -17.35 -39.99 -19.72
N ASN A 310 -18.40 -40.40 -20.44
CA ASN A 310 -18.64 -39.95 -21.81
C ASN A 310 -19.07 -38.47 -21.93
N ARG A 311 -19.54 -37.86 -20.84
CA ARG A 311 -19.91 -36.43 -20.79
C ARG A 311 -18.74 -35.53 -20.35
N ILE A 312 -17.67 -36.13 -19.85
CA ILE A 312 -16.59 -35.50 -19.08
C ILE A 312 -15.30 -35.45 -19.95
N LEU A 313 -15.41 -35.07 -21.24
CA LEU A 313 -14.30 -35.13 -22.21
C LEU A 313 -13.86 -33.77 -22.75
#